data_AF-A0A159Z9Q5-F1
#
_entry.id   AF-A0A159Z9Q5-F1
#
_cell.length_a   1.000
_cell.length_b   1.000
_cell.length_c   1.000
_cell.angle_alpha   90.00
_cell.angle_beta   90.00
_cell.angle_gamma   90.00
#
_symmetry.space_group_name_H-M   'P 1'
#
loop_
_entity.id
_entity.type
_entity.pdbx_description
1 polymer ?
#
loop_
_entity_poly.entity_id
_entity_poly.type
_entity_poly.pdbx_seq_one_letter_code
_entity_poly.pdbx_strand_id
1 'polypeptide(L)'
;MRNPFRIRASQRSVSDEQFVRLFGPGALDVVDDKEDPFSGLVFFRSAPGGGKTTLLRMMLPRPLELVVSLREDQQVKPTFDVLNNLGAVDENGANLLGAMISFSTEYQDLAQIDRGNGLFRSLLNSRIVIATLRSLLDQSGRLYPDDLNTLRVTWEPESGATVPASASGTELFEWASEIERNFYDTMDDLGEPDELQGGHTRLDSLKWFARARMFDGRGEVRSRRILLFDELQFLDNTQRKSLINLVTNAREPCGIWIAERLDAMSHQDLLTEGALEKRDYESVIQLETQWSGKRSSGFTRFAEQIANLRASKADGFEGESFSL
;
A
#
# COMPACT_ATOMS: atom_id res chain seq x y z
N MET A 1 18.36 2.58 23.85
CA MET A 1 17.20 3.07 23.07
C MET A 1 17.02 2.12 21.89
N ARG A 2 15.91 1.38 21.83
CA ARG A 2 15.73 0.19 20.99
C ARG A 2 14.93 0.57 19.74
N ASN A 3 15.54 0.47 18.55
CA ASN A 3 14.94 0.85 17.27
C ASN A 3 13.62 0.07 17.01
N PRO A 4 12.45 0.73 16.90
CA PRO A 4 11.14 0.10 16.69
C PRO A 4 11.02 -0.67 15.36
N PHE A 5 11.80 -0.29 14.33
CA PHE A 5 11.81 -0.96 13.02
C PHE A 5 12.38 -2.38 13.10
N ARG A 6 13.28 -2.65 14.05
CA ARG A 6 13.82 -4.01 14.27
C ARG A 6 12.84 -4.97 14.95
N ILE A 7 11.82 -4.45 15.65
CA ILE A 7 10.88 -5.28 16.42
C ILE A 7 9.73 -5.80 15.54
N ARG A 8 9.35 -5.06 14.48
CA ARG A 8 8.31 -5.52 13.55
C ARG A 8 8.77 -6.68 12.64
N ALA A 9 10.07 -6.90 12.49
CA ALA A 9 10.63 -7.93 11.61
C ALA A 9 10.66 -9.36 12.20
N SER A 10 10.37 -9.56 13.50
CA SER A 10 10.47 -10.88 14.15
C SER A 10 9.14 -11.52 14.58
N GLN A 11 8.00 -10.97 14.17
CA GLN A 11 6.70 -11.61 14.40
C GLN A 11 6.45 -12.65 13.30
N ARG A 12 6.19 -13.92 13.64
CA ARG A 12 5.94 -15.04 12.69
C ARG A 12 4.77 -14.75 11.74
N SER A 13 4.98 -13.93 10.71
CA SER A 13 4.11 -13.83 9.54
C SER A 13 4.15 -15.14 8.78
N VAL A 14 3.04 -15.50 8.13
CA VAL A 14 3.07 -16.51 7.07
C VAL A 14 4.19 -16.08 6.10
N SER A 15 5.18 -16.96 5.89
CA SER A 15 6.27 -16.67 4.95
C SER A 15 5.68 -16.35 3.58
N ASP A 16 6.34 -15.52 2.78
CA ASP A 16 5.79 -15.16 1.47
C ASP A 16 5.57 -16.40 0.59
N GLU A 17 6.42 -17.43 0.72
CA GLU A 17 6.23 -18.71 0.05
C GLU A 17 4.94 -19.41 0.50
N GLN A 18 4.70 -19.52 1.82
CA GLN A 18 3.47 -20.11 2.34
C GLN A 18 2.24 -19.29 1.92
N PHE A 19 2.36 -17.96 1.87
CA PHE A 19 1.32 -17.07 1.38
C PHE A 19 0.99 -17.36 -0.09
N VAL A 20 1.99 -17.44 -0.97
CA VAL A 20 1.81 -17.73 -2.40
C VAL A 20 1.19 -19.10 -2.63
N ARG A 21 1.65 -20.14 -1.92
CA ARG A 21 1.13 -21.52 -2.06
C ARG A 21 -0.33 -21.66 -1.64
N LEU A 22 -0.77 -20.84 -0.69
CA LEU A 22 -2.14 -20.87 -0.17
C LEU A 22 -3.06 -19.86 -0.85
N PHE A 23 -2.53 -18.97 -1.69
CA PHE A 23 -3.32 -17.96 -2.35
C PHE A 23 -4.23 -18.60 -3.40
N GLY A 24 -5.54 -18.43 -3.24
CA GLY A 24 -6.52 -18.93 -4.18
C GLY A 24 -6.61 -18.02 -5.42
N PRO A 25 -6.42 -18.54 -6.65
CA PRO A 25 -6.44 -17.72 -7.87
C PRO A 25 -7.77 -16.99 -8.10
N GLY A 26 -8.90 -17.56 -7.63
CA GLY A 26 -10.22 -16.93 -7.72
C GLY A 26 -10.36 -15.60 -6.96
N ALA A 27 -9.36 -15.22 -6.15
CA ALA A 27 -9.26 -13.87 -5.61
C ALA A 27 -9.16 -12.80 -6.70
N LEU A 28 -8.51 -13.16 -7.82
CA LEU A 28 -8.14 -12.26 -8.90
C LEU A 28 -9.25 -12.12 -9.95
N ASP A 29 -10.30 -12.96 -9.90
CA ASP A 29 -11.47 -12.87 -10.79
C ASP A 29 -12.09 -11.45 -10.74
N VAL A 30 -12.00 -10.76 -9.59
CA VAL A 30 -12.56 -9.40 -9.41
C VAL A 30 -11.83 -8.31 -10.21
N VAL A 31 -10.59 -8.59 -10.63
CA VAL A 31 -9.80 -7.66 -11.45
C VAL A 31 -9.68 -8.12 -12.91
N ASP A 32 -9.93 -9.39 -13.19
CA ASP A 32 -9.89 -9.98 -14.55
C ASP A 32 -10.98 -9.43 -15.47
N ASP A 33 -12.12 -9.00 -14.91
CA ASP A 33 -13.22 -8.40 -15.68
C ASP A 33 -12.95 -6.97 -16.21
N LYS A 34 -11.74 -6.42 -16.04
CA LYS A 34 -11.39 -5.05 -16.43
C LYS A 34 -10.42 -5.00 -17.61
N GLU A 35 -10.62 -4.01 -18.49
CA GLU A 35 -9.72 -3.77 -19.63
C GLU A 35 -8.28 -3.43 -19.20
N ASP A 36 -8.10 -2.66 -18.12
CA ASP A 36 -6.79 -2.43 -17.49
C ASP A 36 -6.92 -2.23 -15.96
N PRO A 37 -6.76 -3.28 -15.14
CA PRO A 37 -6.95 -3.17 -13.69
C PRO A 37 -5.85 -2.42 -12.95
N PHE A 38 -4.71 -2.15 -13.61
CA PHE A 38 -3.56 -1.47 -13.02
C PHE A 38 -3.44 0.00 -13.45
N SER A 39 -4.44 0.53 -14.16
CA SER A 39 -4.62 1.96 -14.38
C SER A 39 -5.72 2.53 -13.48
N GLY A 40 -5.66 3.84 -13.24
CA GLY A 40 -6.74 4.58 -12.61
C GLY A 40 -6.95 4.27 -11.13
N LEU A 41 -8.13 4.66 -10.62
CA LEU A 41 -8.50 4.57 -9.21
C LEU A 41 -9.57 3.50 -9.01
N VAL A 42 -9.25 2.50 -8.20
CA VAL A 42 -10.12 1.35 -7.88
C VAL A 42 -10.35 1.26 -6.38
N PHE A 43 -11.61 1.15 -5.97
CA PHE A 43 -11.98 0.86 -4.58
C PHE A 43 -12.30 -0.62 -4.39
N PHE A 44 -11.76 -1.23 -3.33
CA PHE A 44 -12.10 -2.55 -2.84
C PHE A 44 -12.82 -2.40 -1.51
N ARG A 45 -14.09 -2.83 -1.47
CA ARG A 45 -14.96 -2.71 -0.30
C ARG A 45 -15.44 -4.09 0.13
N SER A 46 -15.34 -4.36 1.43
CA SER A 46 -15.90 -5.57 2.03
C SER A 46 -16.03 -5.41 3.54
N ALA A 47 -16.84 -6.26 4.16
CA ALA A 47 -16.78 -6.53 5.59
C ALA A 47 -15.35 -6.90 6.06
N PRO A 48 -15.03 -6.71 7.36
CA PRO A 48 -13.79 -7.24 7.95
C PRO A 48 -13.59 -8.73 7.64
N GLY A 49 -12.35 -9.13 7.38
CA GLY A 49 -12.01 -10.50 7.02
C GLY A 49 -12.21 -10.87 5.54
N GLY A 50 -12.81 -9.99 4.73
CA GLY A 50 -13.02 -10.22 3.29
C GLY A 50 -11.75 -10.15 2.41
N GLY A 51 -10.56 -10.44 2.93
CA GLY A 51 -9.37 -10.66 2.10
C GLY A 51 -8.80 -9.48 1.33
N LYS A 52 -9.25 -8.24 1.53
CA LYS A 52 -8.72 -7.02 0.86
C LYS A 52 -7.20 -6.92 0.96
N THR A 53 -6.64 -6.98 2.18
CA THR A 53 -5.18 -6.94 2.34
C THR A 53 -4.48 -8.13 1.67
N THR A 54 -5.11 -9.31 1.67
CA THR A 54 -4.54 -10.50 1.01
C THR A 54 -4.44 -10.27 -0.49
N LEU A 55 -5.48 -9.70 -1.10
CA LEU A 55 -5.50 -9.31 -2.51
C LEU A 55 -4.44 -8.24 -2.81
N LEU A 56 -4.41 -7.15 -2.03
CA LEU A 56 -3.42 -6.08 -2.18
C LEU A 56 -1.98 -6.62 -2.04
N ARG A 57 -1.71 -7.45 -1.03
CA ARG A 57 -0.38 -8.05 -0.80
C ARG A 57 0.10 -8.85 -2.00
N MET A 58 -0.80 -9.52 -2.73
CA MET A 58 -0.40 -10.28 -3.93
C MET A 58 0.19 -9.39 -5.04
N MET A 59 -0.15 -8.10 -5.07
CA MET A 59 0.38 -7.14 -6.05
C MET A 59 1.77 -6.58 -5.67
N LEU A 60 2.33 -6.98 -4.53
CA LEU A 60 3.66 -6.56 -4.11
C LEU A 60 4.76 -7.35 -4.84
N PRO A 61 5.95 -6.75 -5.09
CA PRO A 61 6.99 -7.40 -5.87
C PRO A 61 7.41 -8.76 -5.32
N ARG A 62 7.60 -8.88 -4.00
CA ARG A 62 8.10 -10.11 -3.40
C ARG A 62 7.16 -11.33 -3.62
N PRO A 63 5.85 -11.26 -3.34
CA PRO A 63 4.90 -12.30 -3.75
C PRO A 63 4.86 -12.59 -5.24
N LEU A 64 4.89 -11.55 -6.10
CA LEU A 64 4.87 -11.74 -7.55
C LEU A 64 6.11 -12.50 -8.06
N GLU A 65 7.30 -12.13 -7.62
CA GLU A 65 8.55 -12.84 -7.93
C GLU A 65 8.51 -14.29 -7.46
N LEU A 66 7.92 -14.54 -6.28
CA LEU A 66 7.75 -15.91 -5.77
C LEU A 66 6.79 -16.74 -6.62
N VAL A 67 5.68 -16.16 -7.07
CA VAL A 67 4.76 -16.82 -8.01
C VAL A 67 5.52 -17.23 -9.29
N VAL A 68 6.32 -16.34 -9.86
CA VAL A 68 7.13 -16.64 -11.06
C VAL A 68 8.15 -17.75 -10.79
N SER A 69 8.83 -17.71 -9.63
CA SER A 69 9.82 -18.72 -9.25
C SER A 69 9.21 -20.11 -9.03
N LEU A 70 7.94 -20.17 -8.61
CA LEU A 70 7.20 -21.40 -8.32
C LEU A 70 6.18 -21.76 -9.41
N ARG A 71 6.25 -21.16 -10.61
CA ARG A 71 5.25 -21.32 -11.68
C ARG A 71 5.03 -22.77 -12.15
N GLU A 72 6.01 -23.65 -11.95
CA GLU A 72 5.90 -25.09 -12.27
C GLU A 72 5.26 -25.92 -11.14
N ASP A 73 5.09 -25.33 -9.96
CA ASP A 73 4.40 -25.98 -8.85
C ASP A 73 2.89 -26.06 -9.14
N GLN A 74 2.31 -27.26 -9.03
CA GLN A 74 0.90 -27.50 -9.36
C GLN A 74 -0.08 -26.65 -8.53
N GLN A 75 0.29 -26.24 -7.32
CA GLN A 75 -0.54 -25.38 -6.47
C GLN A 75 -0.47 -23.91 -6.88
N VAL A 76 0.69 -23.47 -7.41
CA VAL A 76 0.95 -22.06 -7.73
C VAL A 76 0.64 -21.73 -9.20
N LYS A 77 0.79 -22.71 -10.10
CA LYS A 77 0.56 -22.56 -11.54
C LYS A 77 -0.76 -21.84 -11.88
N PRO A 78 -1.92 -22.17 -11.28
CA PRO A 78 -3.15 -21.44 -11.57
C PRO A 78 -3.10 -19.94 -11.21
N THR A 79 -2.40 -19.58 -10.13
CA THR A 79 -2.21 -18.19 -9.72
C THR A 79 -1.25 -17.47 -10.66
N PHE A 80 -0.18 -18.16 -11.11
CA PHE A 80 0.72 -17.64 -12.15
C PHE A 80 -0.04 -17.37 -13.45
N ASP A 81 -0.85 -18.31 -13.93
CA ASP A 81 -1.58 -18.17 -15.19
C ASP A 81 -2.50 -16.95 -15.18
N VAL A 82 -3.24 -16.72 -14.08
CA VAL A 82 -4.11 -15.53 -13.94
C VAL A 82 -3.29 -14.25 -13.87
N LEU A 83 -2.23 -14.20 -13.06
CA LEU A 83 -1.37 -12.99 -12.97
C LEU A 83 -0.65 -12.67 -14.28
N ASN A 84 -0.26 -13.69 -15.05
CA ASN A 84 0.34 -13.53 -16.36
C ASN A 84 -0.67 -12.97 -17.37
N ASN A 85 -1.91 -13.47 -17.35
CA ASN A 85 -2.99 -12.94 -18.20
C ASN A 85 -3.32 -11.48 -17.88
N LEU A 86 -3.30 -11.10 -16.60
CA LEU A 86 -3.46 -9.71 -16.16
C LEU A 86 -2.26 -8.81 -16.56
N GLY A 87 -1.13 -9.41 -16.94
CA GLY A 87 0.13 -8.69 -17.20
C GLY A 87 0.85 -8.25 -15.93
N ALA A 88 0.52 -8.84 -14.78
CA ALA A 88 1.17 -8.55 -13.50
C ALA A 88 2.57 -9.20 -13.39
N VAL A 89 2.75 -10.32 -14.07
CA VAL A 89 4.00 -11.08 -14.17
C VAL A 89 4.22 -11.55 -15.60
N ASP A 90 5.43 -12.00 -15.92
CA ASP A 90 5.73 -12.81 -17.09
C ASP A 90 6.77 -13.91 -16.74
N GLU A 91 7.35 -14.55 -17.75
CA GLU A 91 8.39 -15.57 -17.56
C GLU A 91 9.69 -15.03 -16.94
N ASN A 92 9.95 -13.73 -17.05
CA ASN A 92 11.16 -13.06 -16.58
C ASN A 92 11.03 -12.48 -15.17
N GLY A 93 9.81 -12.24 -14.68
CA GLY A 93 9.60 -11.72 -13.32
C GLY A 93 8.31 -10.93 -13.15
N ALA A 94 8.27 -10.12 -12.09
CA ALA A 94 7.17 -9.21 -11.83
C ALA A 94 7.19 -8.01 -12.78
N ASN A 95 6.06 -7.76 -13.44
CA ASN A 95 5.83 -6.60 -14.30
C ASN A 95 5.14 -5.44 -13.55
N LEU A 96 4.87 -5.62 -12.26
CA LEU A 96 4.35 -4.58 -11.35
C LEU A 96 5.39 -4.16 -10.32
N LEU A 97 5.38 -2.88 -10.00
CA LEU A 97 5.99 -2.29 -8.81
C LEU A 97 4.86 -1.81 -7.90
N GLY A 98 4.35 -2.73 -7.08
CA GLY A 98 3.36 -2.42 -6.04
C GLY A 98 4.00 -1.80 -4.81
N ALA A 99 3.52 -0.64 -4.37
CA ALA A 99 3.91 -0.02 -3.10
C ALA A 99 2.69 0.09 -2.20
N MET A 100 2.78 -0.42 -0.97
CA MET A 100 1.63 -0.50 -0.07
C MET A 100 1.79 0.36 1.17
N ILE A 101 0.73 1.12 1.47
CA ILE A 101 0.58 1.94 2.67
C ILE A 101 -0.61 1.42 3.45
N SER A 102 -0.34 0.90 4.64
CA SER A 102 -1.38 0.51 5.60
C SER A 102 -1.57 1.62 6.62
N PHE A 103 -2.80 2.10 6.76
CA PHE A 103 -3.15 3.05 7.81
C PHE A 103 -3.33 2.32 9.16
N SER A 104 -3.14 3.06 10.25
CA SER A 104 -3.22 2.58 11.63
C SER A 104 -3.84 3.66 12.52
N THR A 105 -4.17 3.34 13.76
CA THR A 105 -4.82 4.26 14.71
C THR A 105 -4.04 5.56 14.95
N GLU A 106 -2.70 5.54 14.78
CA GLU A 106 -1.82 6.72 14.86
C GLU A 106 -2.30 7.88 13.95
N TYR A 107 -2.97 7.57 12.84
CA TYR A 107 -3.54 8.59 11.95
C TYR A 107 -4.78 9.26 12.54
N GLN A 108 -5.62 8.52 13.27
CA GLN A 108 -6.79 9.10 13.95
C GLN A 108 -6.34 10.02 15.08
N ASP A 109 -5.30 9.63 15.81
CA ASP A 109 -4.72 10.45 16.87
C ASP A 109 -4.15 11.75 16.29
N LEU A 110 -3.44 11.66 15.16
CA LEU A 110 -2.93 12.83 14.42
C LEU A 110 -4.04 13.80 14.02
N ALA A 111 -5.23 13.31 13.65
CA ALA A 111 -6.33 14.17 13.20
C ALA A 111 -6.81 15.16 14.28
N GLN A 112 -6.55 14.87 15.57
CA GLN A 112 -6.92 15.76 16.67
C GLN A 112 -6.08 17.05 16.71
N ILE A 113 -4.83 16.97 16.25
CA ILE A 113 -3.88 18.08 16.28
C ILE A 113 -3.63 18.69 14.88
N ASP A 114 -3.85 17.92 13.80
CA ASP A 114 -3.61 18.34 12.42
C ASP A 114 -4.87 18.85 11.70
N ARG A 115 -5.39 19.99 12.14
CA ARG A 115 -6.64 20.58 11.59
C ARG A 115 -6.60 20.83 10.08
N GLY A 116 -5.41 20.98 9.50
CA GLY A 116 -5.19 21.25 8.08
C GLY A 116 -4.85 20.04 7.22
N ASN A 117 -4.72 18.84 7.81
CA ASN A 117 -4.16 17.64 7.17
C ASN A 117 -2.71 17.82 6.65
N GLY A 118 -1.97 18.80 7.17
CA GLY A 118 -0.59 19.08 6.76
C GLY A 118 0.37 17.99 7.20
N LEU A 119 0.31 17.62 8.47
CA LEU A 119 1.12 16.53 9.03
C LEU A 119 0.74 15.19 8.41
N PHE A 120 -0.56 14.96 8.20
CA PHE A 120 -1.07 13.78 7.51
C PHE A 120 -0.45 13.62 6.12
N ARG A 121 -0.49 14.68 5.31
CA ARG A 121 0.12 14.67 3.98
C ARG A 121 1.63 14.52 4.05
N SER A 122 2.30 15.19 4.99
CA SER A 122 3.75 15.04 5.19
C SER A 122 4.13 13.58 5.46
N LEU A 123 3.47 12.95 6.43
CA LEU A 123 3.66 11.54 6.80
C LEU A 123 3.30 10.58 5.67
N LEU A 124 2.24 10.88 4.91
CA LEU A 124 1.87 10.08 3.75
C LEU A 124 2.93 10.17 2.64
N ASN A 125 3.51 11.37 2.43
CA ASN A 125 4.58 11.55 1.46
C ASN A 125 5.80 10.68 1.79
N SER A 126 6.25 10.73 3.04
CA SER A 126 7.40 9.93 3.49
C SER A 126 7.14 8.43 3.39
N ARG A 127 5.96 7.95 3.81
CA ARG A 127 5.62 6.53 3.76
C ARG A 127 5.50 5.99 2.34
N ILE A 128 5.02 6.78 1.38
CA ILE A 128 5.03 6.40 -0.05
C ILE A 128 6.47 6.21 -0.54
N VAL A 129 7.39 7.12 -0.20
CA VAL A 129 8.80 6.97 -0.58
C VAL A 129 9.41 5.72 0.06
N ILE A 130 9.21 5.50 1.36
CA ILE A 130 9.74 4.31 2.07
C ILE A 130 9.18 3.02 1.48
N ALA A 131 7.87 2.94 1.24
CA ALA A 131 7.25 1.76 0.64
C ALA A 131 7.81 1.49 -0.76
N THR A 132 8.01 2.53 -1.55
CA THR A 132 8.59 2.41 -2.90
C THR A 132 10.03 1.90 -2.87
N LEU A 133 10.86 2.42 -1.96
CA LEU A 133 12.25 1.95 -1.80
C LEU A 133 12.30 0.47 -1.42
N ARG A 134 11.40 0.01 -0.53
CA ARG A 134 11.27 -1.42 -0.20
C ARG A 134 10.88 -2.24 -1.42
N SER A 135 9.84 -1.81 -2.14
CA SER A 135 9.37 -2.50 -3.35
C SER A 135 10.44 -2.62 -4.42
N LEU A 136 11.29 -1.58 -4.62
CA LEU A 136 12.41 -1.62 -5.55
C LEU A 136 13.48 -2.66 -5.15
N LEU A 137 13.80 -2.74 -3.85
CA LEU A 137 14.74 -3.76 -3.36
C LEU A 137 14.15 -5.16 -3.45
N ASP A 138 12.87 -5.33 -3.09
CA ASP A 138 12.17 -6.62 -3.18
C ASP A 138 12.15 -7.15 -4.62
N GLN A 139 11.84 -6.29 -5.61
CA GLN A 139 11.83 -6.66 -7.03
C GLN A 139 13.22 -7.06 -7.54
N SER A 140 14.27 -6.43 -7.04
CA SER A 140 15.65 -6.74 -7.43
C SER A 140 16.28 -7.87 -6.61
N GLY A 141 15.54 -8.45 -5.65
CA GLY A 141 16.01 -9.50 -4.75
C GLY A 141 17.07 -9.03 -3.76
N ARG A 142 17.07 -7.74 -3.42
CA ARG A 142 18.00 -7.06 -2.51
C ARG A 142 17.41 -6.90 -1.11
N LEU A 143 18.26 -6.63 -0.13
CA LEU A 143 17.88 -6.53 1.27
C LEU A 143 17.64 -5.08 1.69
N TYR A 144 16.45 -4.83 2.25
CA TYR A 144 16.16 -3.57 2.93
C TYR A 144 16.56 -3.65 4.42
N PRO A 145 17.16 -2.60 5.02
CA PRO A 145 17.59 -1.33 4.40
C PRO A 145 19.02 -1.36 3.84
N ASP A 146 19.72 -2.50 3.94
CA ASP A 146 21.17 -2.59 3.72
C ASP A 146 21.61 -2.21 2.29
N ASP A 147 20.77 -2.48 1.29
CA ASP A 147 21.08 -2.25 -0.13
C ASP A 147 20.50 -0.94 -0.70
N LEU A 148 20.05 -0.01 0.15
CA LEU A 148 19.48 1.27 -0.30
C LEU A 148 20.44 2.10 -1.17
N ASN A 149 21.75 1.99 -0.93
CA ASN A 149 22.79 2.67 -1.71
C ASN A 149 22.86 2.22 -3.17
N THR A 150 22.23 1.10 -3.51
CA THR A 150 22.18 0.55 -4.87
C THR A 150 21.09 1.19 -5.71
N LEU A 151 20.15 1.89 -5.07
CA LEU A 151 19.05 2.58 -5.74
C LEU A 151 19.45 3.99 -6.13
N ARG A 152 18.95 4.44 -7.28
CA ARG A 152 19.00 5.84 -7.70
C ARG A 152 17.66 6.24 -8.29
N VAL A 153 17.19 7.44 -7.98
CA VAL A 153 15.92 7.95 -8.48
C VAL A 153 16.10 9.37 -8.99
N THR A 154 15.48 9.68 -10.12
CA THR A 154 15.46 11.02 -10.70
C THR A 154 14.06 11.38 -11.17
N TRP A 155 13.60 12.60 -10.90
CA TRP A 155 12.31 13.11 -11.37
C TRP A 155 12.35 14.63 -11.54
N GLU A 156 11.36 15.18 -12.22
CA GLU A 156 11.19 16.62 -12.39
C GLU A 156 10.15 17.13 -11.36
N PRO A 157 10.59 17.72 -10.24
CA PRO A 157 9.68 18.22 -9.22
C PRO A 157 8.90 19.44 -9.70
N GLU A 158 7.64 19.55 -9.27
CA GLU A 158 6.89 20.79 -9.39
C GLU A 158 7.37 21.85 -8.39
N SER A 159 7.08 23.12 -8.66
CA SER A 159 7.41 24.21 -7.73
C SER A 159 6.83 23.95 -6.35
N GLY A 160 7.71 23.93 -5.34
CA GLY A 160 7.37 23.69 -3.94
C GLY A 160 7.40 22.22 -3.51
N ALA A 161 7.67 21.27 -4.41
CA ALA A 161 7.81 19.86 -4.01
C ALA A 161 9.05 19.64 -3.14
N THR A 162 8.92 18.78 -2.13
CA THR A 162 9.98 18.52 -1.15
C THR A 162 10.73 17.21 -1.37
N VAL A 163 10.17 16.30 -2.18
CA VAL A 163 10.85 15.03 -2.52
C VAL A 163 12.08 15.34 -3.39
N PRO A 164 13.29 14.87 -3.01
CA PRO A 164 14.51 15.14 -3.75
C PRO A 164 14.43 14.83 -5.26
N ALA A 165 14.88 15.78 -6.10
CA ALA A 165 14.81 15.68 -7.57
C ALA A 165 15.70 14.56 -8.13
N SER A 166 16.90 14.41 -7.59
CA SER A 166 17.85 13.35 -7.93
C SER A 166 18.54 12.91 -6.65
N ALA A 167 18.35 11.65 -6.26
CA ALA A 167 18.87 11.12 -5.01
C ALA A 167 19.14 9.62 -5.11
N SER A 168 20.06 9.15 -4.29
CA SER A 168 20.23 7.74 -3.93
C SER A 168 19.07 7.24 -3.07
N GLY A 169 18.92 5.92 -2.97
CA GLY A 169 17.94 5.34 -2.04
C GLY A 169 18.22 5.70 -0.59
N THR A 170 19.49 5.86 -0.21
CA THR A 170 19.89 6.29 1.15
C THR A 170 19.42 7.70 1.45
N GLU A 171 19.67 8.67 0.55
CA GLU A 171 19.24 10.07 0.73
C GLU A 171 17.71 10.19 0.79
N LEU A 172 16.98 9.44 -0.05
CA LEU A 172 15.52 9.39 0.00
C LEU A 172 14.99 8.78 1.30
N PHE A 173 15.64 7.71 1.77
CA PHE A 173 15.28 7.08 3.03
C PHE A 173 15.54 8.02 4.22
N GLU A 174 16.66 8.74 4.23
CA GLU A 174 16.98 9.73 5.26
C GLU A 174 15.96 10.87 5.29
N TRP A 175 15.65 11.44 4.12
CA TRP A 175 14.61 12.47 3.95
C TRP A 175 13.25 11.99 4.49
N ALA A 176 12.82 10.79 4.11
CA ALA A 176 11.54 10.25 4.56
C ALA A 176 11.54 9.94 6.07
N SER A 177 12.66 9.43 6.59
CA SER A 177 12.81 9.11 8.01
C SER A 177 12.86 10.35 8.89
N GLU A 178 13.37 11.47 8.38
CA GLU A 178 13.36 12.75 9.09
C GLU A 178 11.93 13.25 9.30
N ILE A 179 11.09 13.15 8.26
CA ILE A 179 9.67 13.48 8.36
C ILE A 179 8.97 12.58 9.40
N GLU A 180 9.22 11.27 9.40
CA GLU A 180 8.64 10.37 10.40
C GLU A 180 9.12 10.67 11.82
N ARG A 181 10.41 11.02 12.01
CA ARG A 181 10.92 11.43 13.32
C ARG A 181 10.24 12.70 13.82
N ASN A 182 10.17 13.73 12.98
CA ASN A 182 9.49 14.98 13.33
C ASN A 182 8.01 14.77 13.65
N PHE A 183 7.35 13.83 12.95
CA PHE A 183 5.98 13.44 13.28
C PHE A 183 5.88 12.86 14.70
N TYR A 184 6.73 11.92 15.08
CA TYR A 184 6.71 11.35 16.44
C TYR A 184 7.09 12.38 17.51
N ASP A 185 8.08 13.24 17.23
CA ASP A 185 8.45 14.34 18.13
C ASP A 185 7.27 15.30 18.36
N THR A 186 6.47 15.57 17.31
CA THR A 186 5.25 16.41 17.40
C THR A 186 4.13 15.71 18.17
N MET A 187 3.98 14.39 18.04
CA MET A 187 2.97 13.63 18.78
C MET A 187 3.32 13.52 20.27
N ASP A 188 4.61 13.51 20.61
CA ASP A 188 5.10 13.47 21.98
C ASP A 188 5.05 14.85 22.67
N ASP A 189 5.20 15.93 21.90
CA ASP A 189 5.02 17.29 22.41
C ASP A 189 3.53 17.60 22.55
N LEU A 190 3.04 17.77 23.79
CA LEU A 190 1.64 18.10 24.08
C LEU A 190 1.25 19.55 23.68
N GLY A 191 2.12 20.25 22.95
CA GLY A 191 1.91 21.58 22.38
C GLY A 191 1.09 21.58 21.09
N GLU A 192 0.67 22.77 20.65
CA GLU A 192 0.12 22.92 19.30
C GLU A 192 1.28 22.79 18.29
N PRO A 193 1.15 21.95 17.24
CA PRO A 193 2.18 21.83 16.22
C PRO A 193 2.44 23.17 15.56
N ASP A 194 3.72 23.49 15.31
CA ASP A 194 4.06 24.62 14.44
C ASP A 194 3.40 24.45 13.07
N GLU A 195 2.90 25.55 12.48
CA GLU A 195 2.39 25.53 11.12
C GLU A 195 3.50 25.07 10.17
N LEU A 196 3.30 23.91 9.53
CA LEU A 196 4.21 23.39 8.51
C LEU A 196 4.38 24.42 7.38
N GLN A 197 5.56 25.03 7.32
CA GLN A 197 5.95 25.98 6.28
C GLN A 197 6.22 25.25 4.96
N GLY A 198 5.27 25.32 4.01
CA GLY A 198 5.49 25.01 2.59
C GLY A 198 5.70 23.53 2.21
N GLY A 199 5.28 23.18 0.99
CA GLY A 199 5.56 21.90 0.32
C GLY A 199 4.68 20.71 0.71
N HIS A 200 4.63 20.33 1.98
CA HIS A 200 3.85 19.16 2.45
C HIS A 200 2.31 19.35 2.42
N THR A 201 1.83 20.47 1.89
CA THR A 201 0.42 20.70 1.57
C THR A 201 -0.11 19.81 0.43
N ARG A 202 0.78 19.14 -0.31
CA ARG A 202 0.45 18.30 -1.48
C ARG A 202 0.87 16.85 -1.26
N LEU A 203 0.47 15.99 -2.19
CA LEU A 203 0.91 14.59 -2.25
C LEU A 203 1.96 14.43 -3.36
N ASP A 204 3.09 15.11 -3.23
CA ASP A 204 4.16 15.13 -4.25
C ASP A 204 4.77 13.74 -4.46
N SER A 205 4.79 12.91 -3.40
CA SER A 205 5.24 11.53 -3.46
C SER A 205 4.40 10.66 -4.40
N LEU A 206 3.12 10.99 -4.64
CA LEU A 206 2.30 10.30 -5.63
C LEU A 206 2.81 10.60 -7.05
N LYS A 207 3.10 11.88 -7.34
CA LYS A 207 3.66 12.30 -8.63
C LYS A 207 5.05 11.73 -8.84
N TRP A 208 5.88 11.79 -7.79
CA TRP A 208 7.19 11.15 -7.75
C TRP A 208 7.08 9.65 -8.01
N PHE A 209 6.19 8.94 -7.31
CA PHE A 209 5.96 7.52 -7.50
C PHE A 209 5.53 7.22 -8.94
N ALA A 210 4.64 8.01 -9.52
CA ALA A 210 4.14 7.77 -10.86
C ALA A 210 5.16 8.08 -11.97
N ARG A 211 5.98 9.12 -11.81
CA ARG A 211 6.78 9.70 -12.91
C ARG A 211 8.29 9.57 -12.76
N ALA A 212 8.80 9.32 -11.55
CA ALA A 212 10.24 9.26 -11.34
C ALA A 212 10.86 8.12 -12.15
N ARG A 213 12.06 8.32 -12.69
CA ARG A 213 12.87 7.23 -13.24
C ARG A 213 13.63 6.59 -12.09
N MET A 214 13.44 5.30 -11.90
CA MET A 214 13.98 4.54 -10.78
C MET A 214 14.99 3.51 -11.30
N PHE A 215 16.12 3.40 -10.63
CA PHE A 215 17.20 2.50 -11.00
C PHE A 215 17.57 1.63 -9.79
N ASP A 216 17.78 0.34 -10.02
CA ASP A 216 18.03 -0.68 -8.99
C ASP A 216 19.49 -1.19 -8.99
N GLY A 217 20.38 -0.46 -9.67
CA GLY A 217 21.78 -0.84 -9.90
C GLY A 217 22.00 -1.87 -11.02
N ARG A 218 20.94 -2.51 -11.54
CA ARG A 218 21.01 -3.36 -12.75
C ARG A 218 20.53 -2.61 -14.00
N GLY A 219 19.64 -1.64 -13.81
CA GLY A 219 19.15 -0.80 -14.89
C GLY A 219 17.99 0.07 -14.42
N GLU A 220 17.24 0.58 -15.39
CA GLU A 220 16.00 1.30 -15.13
C GLU A 220 14.86 0.30 -14.86
N VAL A 221 14.10 0.51 -13.78
CA VAL A 221 12.92 -0.27 -13.45
C VAL A 221 11.74 0.22 -14.30
N ARG A 222 11.24 -0.66 -15.19
CA ARG A 222 10.19 -0.35 -16.18
C ARG A 222 8.83 -0.96 -15.87
N SER A 223 8.70 -1.56 -14.69
CA SER A 223 7.47 -2.18 -14.20
C SER A 223 6.34 -1.15 -14.09
N ARG A 224 5.11 -1.58 -14.42
CA ARG A 224 3.91 -0.75 -14.21
C ARG A 224 3.75 -0.48 -12.71
N ARG A 225 3.27 0.71 -12.37
CA ARG A 225 3.26 1.16 -10.98
C ARG A 225 1.86 1.14 -10.42
N ILE A 226 1.75 0.61 -9.19
CA ILE A 226 0.50 0.58 -8.47
C ILE A 226 0.70 0.95 -7.00
N LEU A 227 -0.05 1.95 -6.55
CA LEU A 227 -0.06 2.39 -5.17
C LEU A 227 -1.27 1.78 -4.46
N LEU A 228 -1.00 1.08 -3.36
CA LEU A 228 -1.97 0.27 -2.64
C LEU A 228 -2.22 0.91 -1.28
N PHE A 229 -3.40 1.45 -1.06
CA PHE A 229 -3.81 1.99 0.22
C PHE A 229 -4.72 0.99 0.94
N ASP A 230 -4.31 0.58 2.15
CA ASP A 230 -5.03 -0.41 2.93
C ASP A 230 -5.47 0.15 4.29
N GLU A 231 -6.51 -0.46 4.83
CA GLU A 231 -7.06 -0.14 6.16
C GLU A 231 -7.51 1.33 6.30
N LEU A 232 -8.14 1.91 5.27
CA LEU A 232 -8.62 3.30 5.28
C LEU A 232 -9.58 3.64 6.44
N GLN A 233 -10.21 2.64 7.06
CA GLN A 233 -11.02 2.82 8.26
C GLN A 233 -10.27 3.48 9.43
N PHE A 234 -8.92 3.45 9.44
CA PHE A 234 -8.12 4.14 10.44
C PHE A 234 -7.82 5.60 10.09
N LEU A 235 -8.39 6.14 9.01
CA LEU A 235 -8.35 7.58 8.75
C LEU A 235 -9.58 8.26 9.37
N ASP A 236 -9.39 9.45 9.92
CA ASP A 236 -10.52 10.32 10.20
C ASP A 236 -11.22 10.74 8.89
N ASN A 237 -12.48 11.14 9.00
CA ASN A 237 -13.29 11.63 7.87
C ASN A 237 -12.60 12.74 7.08
N THR A 238 -11.90 13.67 7.74
CA THR A 238 -11.19 14.78 7.08
C THR A 238 -9.98 14.29 6.31
N GLN A 239 -9.18 13.39 6.90
CA GLN A 239 -8.03 12.75 6.27
C GLN A 239 -8.45 11.89 5.07
N ARG A 240 -9.49 11.06 5.22
CA ARG A 240 -10.04 10.22 4.15
C ARG A 240 -10.49 11.08 2.97
N LYS A 241 -11.28 12.13 3.23
CA LYS A 241 -11.70 13.08 2.17
C LYS A 241 -10.50 13.77 1.53
N SER A 242 -9.51 14.18 2.32
CA SER A 242 -8.28 14.78 1.80
C SER A 242 -7.54 13.80 0.87
N LEU A 243 -7.36 12.54 1.27
CA LEU A 243 -6.69 11.51 0.47
C LEU A 243 -7.42 11.27 -0.84
N ILE A 244 -8.73 11.00 -0.79
CA ILE A 244 -9.56 10.72 -1.98
C ILE A 244 -9.47 11.91 -2.95
N ASN A 245 -9.63 13.14 -2.46
CA ASN A 245 -9.51 14.32 -3.30
C ASN A 245 -8.12 14.45 -3.96
N LEU A 246 -7.04 14.17 -3.22
CA LEU A 246 -5.69 14.24 -3.75
C LEU A 246 -5.47 13.22 -4.87
N VAL A 247 -5.86 11.95 -4.66
CA VAL A 247 -5.63 10.89 -5.66
C VAL A 247 -6.53 11.04 -6.88
N THR A 248 -7.79 11.46 -6.71
CA THR A 248 -8.73 11.71 -7.81
C THR A 248 -8.28 12.89 -8.67
N ASN A 249 -7.79 13.97 -8.06
CA ASN A 249 -7.40 15.17 -8.78
C ASN A 249 -6.04 15.03 -9.48
N ALA A 250 -5.12 14.23 -8.92
CA ALA A 250 -3.78 14.10 -9.48
C ALA A 250 -3.77 13.43 -10.86
N ARG A 251 -4.66 12.46 -11.09
CA ARG A 251 -4.79 11.72 -12.37
C ARG A 251 -3.44 11.25 -12.92
N GLU A 252 -2.59 10.75 -12.02
CA GLU A 252 -1.24 10.33 -12.36
C GLU A 252 -1.23 9.00 -13.13
N PRO A 253 -0.22 8.74 -13.98
CA PRO A 253 -0.14 7.54 -14.82
C PRO A 253 0.31 6.31 -14.01
N CYS A 254 -0.39 6.00 -12.92
CA CYS A 254 -0.21 4.80 -12.12
C CYS A 254 -1.56 4.29 -11.61
N GLY A 255 -1.64 2.99 -11.31
CA GLY A 255 -2.80 2.43 -10.63
C GLY A 255 -2.84 2.86 -9.16
N ILE A 256 -4.05 3.10 -8.65
CA ILE A 256 -4.29 3.38 -7.24
C ILE A 256 -5.41 2.45 -6.78
N TRP A 257 -5.09 1.53 -5.87
CA TRP A 257 -6.09 0.66 -5.26
C TRP A 257 -6.30 1.06 -3.81
N ILE A 258 -7.56 1.21 -3.43
CA ILE A 258 -7.97 1.63 -2.10
C ILE A 258 -8.83 0.55 -1.47
N ALA A 259 -8.38 -0.03 -0.35
CA ALA A 259 -9.16 -0.96 0.45
C ALA A 259 -9.78 -0.28 1.66
N GLU A 260 -11.11 -0.35 1.77
CA GLU A 260 -11.86 0.16 2.92
C GLU A 260 -12.95 -0.82 3.35
N ARG A 261 -13.41 -0.67 4.60
CA ARG A 261 -14.54 -1.44 5.10
C ARG A 261 -15.86 -0.74 4.76
N LEU A 262 -16.91 -1.53 4.51
CA LEU A 262 -18.25 -1.00 4.22
C LEU A 262 -18.82 -0.19 5.40
N ASP A 263 -18.53 -0.60 6.63
CA ASP A 263 -18.98 0.07 7.86
C ASP A 263 -18.27 1.40 8.15
N ALA A 264 -17.15 1.67 7.46
CA ALA A 264 -16.44 2.94 7.55
C ALA A 264 -17.02 4.03 6.62
N MET A 265 -18.03 3.70 5.81
CA MET A 265 -18.68 4.66 4.92
C MET A 265 -19.82 5.39 5.63
N SER A 266 -19.91 6.71 5.43
CA SER A 266 -21.07 7.46 5.86
C SER A 266 -22.29 7.12 5.00
N HIS A 267 -23.51 7.31 5.52
CA HIS A 267 -24.73 7.12 4.73
C HIS A 267 -24.78 8.04 3.49
N GLN A 268 -24.16 9.22 3.56
CA GLN A 268 -24.02 10.11 2.41
C GLN A 268 -23.06 9.55 1.36
N ASP A 269 -21.97 8.92 1.77
CA ASP A 269 -21.01 8.30 0.84
C ASP A 269 -21.67 7.16 0.06
N LEU A 270 -22.49 6.33 0.73
CA LEU A 270 -23.24 5.24 0.10
C LEU A 270 -24.28 5.77 -0.90
N LEU A 271 -24.95 6.88 -0.59
CA LEU A 271 -25.95 7.49 -1.47
C LEU A 271 -25.35 8.19 -2.70
N THR A 272 -24.09 8.65 -2.60
CA THR A 272 -23.42 9.39 -3.67
C THR A 272 -22.62 8.48 -4.61
N GLU A 273 -22.44 7.20 -4.24
CA GLU A 273 -21.64 6.20 -4.94
C GLU A 273 -21.98 6.08 -6.43
N GLY A 274 -23.27 5.91 -6.76
CA GLY A 274 -23.73 5.77 -8.14
C GLY A 274 -23.60 7.04 -9.00
N ALA A 275 -23.38 8.21 -8.39
CA ALA A 275 -23.19 9.47 -9.10
C ALA A 275 -21.72 9.83 -9.35
N LEU A 276 -20.79 9.17 -8.64
CA LEU A 276 -19.35 9.43 -8.69
C LEU A 276 -18.60 8.34 -9.47
N GLU A 277 -19.14 7.13 -9.53
CA GLU A 277 -18.59 6.03 -10.34
C GLU A 277 -18.59 6.40 -11.84
N LYS A 278 -17.47 6.13 -12.53
CA LYS A 278 -17.16 6.56 -13.92
C LYS A 278 -16.91 8.06 -14.11
N ARG A 279 -17.16 8.91 -13.10
CA ARG A 279 -16.85 10.35 -13.14
C ARG A 279 -15.53 10.67 -12.44
N ASP A 280 -15.39 10.19 -11.21
CA ASP A 280 -14.30 10.55 -10.29
C ASP A 280 -13.40 9.35 -9.95
N TYR A 281 -13.90 8.12 -10.10
CA TYR A 281 -13.15 6.87 -10.01
C TYR A 281 -13.60 5.88 -11.07
N GLU A 282 -12.69 5.01 -11.47
CA GLU A 282 -12.92 4.08 -12.58
C GLU A 282 -13.89 2.97 -12.19
N SER A 283 -13.83 2.51 -10.93
CA SER A 283 -14.70 1.42 -10.46
C SER A 283 -14.72 1.26 -8.94
N VAL A 284 -15.82 0.72 -8.43
CA VAL A 284 -15.94 0.19 -7.07
C VAL A 284 -16.20 -1.32 -7.12
N ILE A 285 -15.35 -2.09 -6.44
CA ILE A 285 -15.48 -3.54 -6.30
C ILE A 285 -15.99 -3.85 -4.90
N GLN A 286 -17.24 -4.31 -4.82
CA GLN A 286 -17.79 -4.94 -3.62
C GLN A 286 -17.48 -6.43 -3.66
N LEU A 287 -16.53 -6.86 -2.82
CA LEU A 287 -15.98 -8.22 -2.88
C LEU A 287 -17.03 -9.29 -2.57
N GLU A 288 -17.99 -8.99 -1.70
CA GLU A 288 -19.08 -9.91 -1.31
C GLU A 288 -19.97 -10.29 -2.50
N THR A 289 -20.28 -9.31 -3.35
CA THR A 289 -21.09 -9.50 -4.56
C THR A 289 -20.32 -10.31 -5.60
N GLN A 290 -19.04 -9.99 -5.80
CA GLN A 290 -18.19 -10.62 -6.81
C GLN A 290 -17.80 -12.06 -6.46
N TRP A 291 -17.65 -12.37 -5.17
CA TRP A 291 -17.28 -13.70 -4.70
C TRP A 291 -18.45 -14.60 -4.31
N SER A 292 -19.69 -14.29 -4.71
CA SER A 292 -20.84 -15.14 -4.42
C SER A 292 -20.89 -16.49 -5.20
N GLY A 293 -19.93 -16.75 -6.10
CA GLY A 293 -19.85 -17.96 -6.94
C GLY A 293 -19.03 -19.14 -6.37
N LYS A 294 -19.23 -20.37 -6.89
CA LYS A 294 -18.58 -21.62 -6.39
C LYS A 294 -17.03 -21.62 -6.38
N ARG A 295 -16.35 -20.75 -7.13
CA ARG A 295 -14.88 -20.66 -7.21
C ARG A 295 -14.21 -19.85 -6.09
N SER A 296 -14.97 -19.09 -5.29
CA SER A 296 -14.43 -18.16 -4.28
C SER A 296 -14.27 -18.74 -2.86
N SER A 297 -14.91 -19.88 -2.56
CA SER A 297 -14.97 -20.43 -1.19
C SER A 297 -13.59 -20.75 -0.59
N GLY A 298 -12.61 -21.12 -1.42
CA GLY A 298 -11.23 -21.36 -0.99
C GLY A 298 -10.50 -20.07 -0.61
N PHE A 299 -10.75 -18.98 -1.35
CA PHE A 299 -10.19 -17.67 -1.05
C PHE A 299 -10.75 -17.10 0.26
N THR A 300 -12.07 -17.15 0.46
CA THR A 300 -12.69 -16.64 1.69
C THR A 300 -12.13 -17.34 2.93
N ARG A 301 -12.00 -18.67 2.87
CA ARG A 301 -11.40 -19.45 3.98
C ARG A 301 -9.93 -19.10 4.20
N PHE A 302 -9.15 -18.85 3.15
CA PHE A 302 -7.76 -18.43 3.28
C PHE A 302 -7.64 -17.01 3.86
N ALA A 303 -8.45 -16.08 3.36
CA ALA A 303 -8.53 -14.71 3.87
C ALA A 303 -8.92 -14.69 5.37
N GLU A 304 -9.89 -15.51 5.77
CA GLU A 304 -10.26 -15.71 7.18
C GLU A 304 -9.10 -16.27 8.00
N GLN A 305 -8.35 -17.26 7.49
CA GLN A 305 -7.16 -17.78 8.18
C GLN A 305 -6.09 -16.69 8.38
N ILE A 306 -5.80 -15.89 7.35
CA ILE A 306 -4.86 -14.77 7.44
C ILE A 306 -5.39 -13.70 8.41
N ALA A 307 -6.68 -13.38 8.39
CA ALA A 307 -7.31 -12.45 9.32
C ALA A 307 -7.22 -12.93 10.77
N ASN A 308 -7.52 -14.21 11.03
CA ASN A 308 -7.41 -14.83 12.36
C ASN A 308 -5.96 -14.87 12.87
N LEU A 309 -4.99 -15.15 11.98
CA LEU A 309 -3.57 -15.08 12.30
C LEU A 309 -3.09 -13.66 12.60
N ARG A 310 -3.78 -12.61 12.14
CA ARG A 310 -3.51 -11.21 12.49
C ARG A 310 -4.20 -10.82 13.79
N ALA A 311 -5.48 -11.18 13.97
CA ALA A 311 -6.25 -10.88 15.17
C ALA A 311 -5.60 -11.51 16.42
N SER A 312 -5.23 -12.79 16.36
CA SER A 312 -4.50 -13.47 17.43
C SER A 312 -3.16 -12.81 17.83
N LYS A 313 -2.56 -12.01 16.94
CA LYS A 313 -1.33 -11.25 17.25
C LYS A 313 -1.62 -9.88 17.88
N ALA A 314 -2.77 -9.28 17.56
CA ALA A 314 -3.23 -8.07 18.21
C ALA A 314 -3.62 -8.35 19.67
N ASP A 315 -4.32 -9.46 19.93
CA ASP A 315 -4.73 -9.86 21.29
C ASP A 315 -3.55 -10.29 22.18
N GLY A 316 -2.45 -10.78 21.57
CA GLY A 316 -1.22 -11.13 22.30
C GLY A 316 -0.49 -9.95 22.94
N PHE A 317 -0.89 -8.70 22.65
CA PHE A 317 -0.36 -7.49 23.29
C PHE A 317 -1.01 -7.18 24.65
N GLU A 318 -2.17 -7.74 24.97
CA GLU A 318 -2.85 -7.49 26.26
C GLU A 318 -2.37 -8.40 27.40
N GLY A 319 -1.49 -9.39 27.12
CA GLY A 319 -1.13 -10.45 28.06
C GLY A 319 0.22 -10.34 28.78
N GLU A 320 1.14 -9.46 28.36
CA GLU A 320 2.42 -9.28 29.06
C GLU A 320 2.31 -8.14 30.08
N SER A 321 1.84 -8.50 31.28
CA SER A 321 1.99 -7.66 32.47
C SER A 321 3.47 -7.45 32.76
N PHE A 322 3.92 -6.20 32.61
CA PHE A 322 5.23 -5.74 33.03
C PHE A 322 5.41 -5.99 34.54
N SER A 323 6.27 -6.95 34.87
CA SER A 323 6.84 -7.07 36.21
C SER A 323 8.15 -6.27 36.22
N LEU A 324 8.21 -5.31 37.14
CA LEU A 324 9.31 -4.36 37.40
C LEU A 324 10.70 -5.01 37.41
#